data_AF-A0A947IJN6-F1
#
_entry.id   AF-A0A947IJN6-F1
#
_cell.length_a   1.000
_cell.length_b   1.000
_cell.length_c   1.000
_cell.angle_alpha   90.00
_cell.angle_beta   90.00
_cell.angle_gamma   90.00
#
_symmetry.space_group_name_H-M   'P 1'
#
loop_
_entity.id
_entity.type
_entity.pdbx_description
1 polymer ?
#
loop_
_entity_poly.entity_id
_entity_poly.type
_entity_poly.pdbx_seq_one_letter_code
_entity_poly.pdbx_strand_id
1 'polypeptide(L)'
;MGGNKSVLIANLMTMLVMSLCVLIAVALLSQVAWQHWRLSVEESFDASAEDPHSQRETYLERKVMSLASSLLDRRDIKVTVQVEEIAKGAQGAERKTVLALINRATPDPKIEQALSSLVTAGLGLNEARGDQLAVQFHAFPSLSGSKTMLFGFDLVQRVYLGIALLLLGVLGLILASYRYRQRRAKALQTEGDYRDQLLRFKNIAQEEPNRVASVLSEWLNGAPS
;
A
#
# COMPACT_ATOMS: atom_id res chain seq x y z
N MET A 1 -12.68 -43.75 -14.99
CA MET A 1 -11.40 -43.01 -14.83
C MET A 1 -11.50 -41.48 -14.96
N GLY A 2 -12.69 -40.85 -14.96
CA GLY A 2 -12.83 -39.38 -15.09
C GLY A 2 -12.78 -38.57 -13.77
N GLY A 3 -13.14 -39.18 -12.64
CA GLY A 3 -13.30 -38.48 -11.36
C GLY A 3 -12.02 -37.83 -10.81
N ASN A 4 -10.91 -38.57 -10.74
CA ASN A 4 -9.67 -38.06 -10.11
C ASN A 4 -9.02 -36.90 -10.86
N LYS A 5 -9.14 -36.84 -12.20
CA LYS A 5 -8.60 -35.73 -13.00
C LYS A 5 -9.38 -34.43 -12.77
N SER A 6 -10.71 -34.51 -12.73
CA SER A 6 -11.56 -33.33 -12.48
C SER A 6 -11.31 -32.71 -11.10
N VAL A 7 -11.08 -33.55 -10.09
CA VAL A 7 -10.83 -33.12 -8.71
C VAL A 7 -9.44 -32.48 -8.55
N LEU A 8 -8.43 -33.00 -9.25
CA LEU A 8 -7.09 -32.40 -9.29
C LEU A 8 -7.10 -31.02 -9.98
N ILE A 9 -7.81 -30.91 -11.12
CA ILE A 9 -7.96 -29.65 -11.85
C ILE A 9 -8.68 -28.61 -10.98
N ALA A 10 -9.77 -29.00 -10.30
CA ALA A 10 -10.49 -28.11 -9.39
C ALA A 10 -9.59 -27.59 -8.25
N ASN A 11 -8.80 -28.47 -7.64
CA ASN A 11 -7.87 -28.08 -6.58
C ASN A 11 -6.76 -27.13 -7.08
N LEU A 12 -6.19 -27.40 -8.26
CA LEU A 12 -5.20 -26.51 -8.89
C LEU A 12 -5.78 -25.13 -9.17
N MET A 13 -6.98 -25.08 -9.75
CA MET A 13 -7.68 -23.82 -10.01
C MET A 13 -7.95 -23.05 -8.72
N THR A 14 -8.36 -23.71 -7.63
CA THR A 14 -8.55 -23.04 -6.34
C THR A 14 -7.24 -22.48 -5.77
N MET A 15 -6.11 -23.19 -5.89
CA MET A 15 -4.83 -22.65 -5.42
C MET A 15 -4.38 -21.45 -6.26
N LEU A 16 -4.61 -21.48 -7.57
CA LEU A 16 -4.24 -20.42 -8.52
C LEU A 16 -5.08 -19.15 -8.29
N VAL A 17 -6.38 -19.30 -8.04
CA VAL A 17 -7.25 -18.17 -7.67
C VAL A 17 -6.83 -17.56 -6.34
N MET A 18 -6.55 -18.38 -5.33
CA MET A 18 -6.14 -17.87 -4.01
C MET A 18 -4.76 -17.19 -4.05
N SER A 19 -3.81 -17.71 -4.82
CA SER A 19 -2.51 -17.04 -5.01
C SER A 19 -2.66 -15.71 -5.75
N LEU A 20 -3.55 -15.63 -6.75
CA LEU A 20 -3.88 -14.39 -7.43
C LEU A 20 -4.46 -13.35 -6.46
N CYS A 21 -5.39 -13.75 -5.58
CA CYS A 21 -5.95 -12.85 -4.55
C CYS A 21 -4.86 -12.29 -3.63
N VAL A 22 -3.89 -13.12 -3.22
CA VAL A 22 -2.76 -12.67 -2.38
C VAL A 22 -1.88 -11.68 -3.15
N LEU A 23 -1.56 -11.96 -4.43
CA LEU A 23 -0.75 -11.05 -5.25
C LEU A 23 -1.43 -9.68 -5.43
N ILE A 24 -2.74 -9.67 -5.68
CA ILE A 24 -3.53 -8.43 -5.80
C ILE A 24 -3.51 -7.67 -4.47
N ALA A 25 -3.70 -8.36 -3.34
CA ALA A 25 -3.66 -7.74 -2.02
C ALA A 25 -2.29 -7.11 -1.72
N VAL A 26 -1.20 -7.82 -2.02
CA VAL A 26 0.17 -7.32 -1.84
C VAL A 26 0.44 -6.11 -2.72
N ALA A 27 0.00 -6.12 -3.98
CA ALA A 27 0.15 -4.99 -4.89
C ALA A 27 -0.62 -3.74 -4.42
N LEU A 28 -1.83 -3.93 -3.88
CA LEU A 28 -2.61 -2.82 -3.32
C LEU A 28 -1.95 -2.24 -2.06
N LEU A 29 -1.49 -3.10 -1.15
CA LEU A 29 -0.84 -2.67 0.08
C LEU A 29 0.52 -2.01 -0.19
N SER A 30 1.29 -2.50 -1.17
CA SER A 30 2.57 -1.88 -1.54
C SER A 30 2.38 -0.50 -2.18
N GLN A 31 1.34 -0.30 -2.98
CA GLN A 31 0.98 1.02 -3.51
C GLN A 31 0.63 2.00 -2.39
N VAL A 32 -0.16 1.57 -1.40
CA VAL A 32 -0.50 2.44 -0.26
C VAL A 32 0.74 2.73 0.60
N ALA A 33 1.55 1.72 0.90
CA ALA A 33 2.79 1.88 1.65
C ALA A 33 3.75 2.84 0.94
N TRP A 34 3.86 2.76 -0.40
CA TRP A 34 4.65 3.67 -1.21
C TRP A 34 4.14 5.11 -1.14
N GLN A 35 2.83 5.32 -1.22
CA GLN A 35 2.22 6.65 -1.07
C GLN A 35 2.47 7.22 0.33
N HIS A 36 2.31 6.40 1.37
CA HIS A 36 2.57 6.82 2.74
C HIS A 36 4.04 7.17 2.96
N TRP A 37 4.97 6.33 2.48
CA TRP A 37 6.40 6.59 2.58
C TRP A 37 6.81 7.88 1.87
N ARG A 38 6.31 8.12 0.65
CA ARG A 38 6.61 9.35 -0.11
C ARG A 38 6.14 10.60 0.61
N LEU A 39 4.99 10.54 1.28
CA LEU A 39 4.43 11.68 2.02
C LEU A 39 5.06 11.85 3.41
N SER A 40 5.50 10.76 4.06
CA SER A 40 6.19 10.84 5.35
C SER A 40 7.61 11.41 5.27
N VAL A 41 8.27 11.29 4.10
CA VAL A 41 9.60 11.89 3.88
C VAL A 41 9.54 13.43 3.87
N GLU A 42 8.36 14.01 3.67
CA GLU A 42 8.16 15.47 3.69
C GLU A 42 8.02 16.05 5.11
N GLU A 43 7.80 15.20 6.13
CA GLU A 43 7.79 15.61 7.55
C GLU A 43 9.17 15.46 8.23
N SER A 44 10.15 14.82 7.58
CA SER A 44 11.45 14.49 8.20
C SER A 44 12.65 15.23 7.63
N PHE A 45 12.46 16.30 6.86
CA PHE A 45 13.51 17.31 6.68
C PHE A 45 13.47 18.31 7.84
N ASP A 46 13.58 17.79 9.06
CA ASP A 46 14.08 18.57 10.20
C ASP A 46 15.56 18.86 9.89
N ALA A 47 15.78 19.91 9.11
CA ALA A 47 17.07 20.48 8.89
C ALA A 47 17.60 20.99 10.23
N SER A 48 18.45 20.19 10.87
CA SER A 48 19.48 20.58 11.84
C SER A 48 19.07 21.71 12.81
N ALA A 49 18.33 21.33 13.86
CA ALA A 49 17.84 22.21 14.92
C ALA A 49 18.94 22.69 15.91
N GLU A 50 20.01 23.34 15.42
CA GLU A 50 21.03 23.97 16.29
C GLU A 50 21.29 25.46 16.01
N ASP A 51 20.79 26.01 14.90
CA ASP A 51 20.98 27.44 14.56
C ASP A 51 19.81 28.32 15.08
N PRO A 52 20.05 29.30 15.97
CA PRO A 52 19.01 30.22 16.43
C PRO A 52 18.36 31.05 15.31
N HIS A 53 19.05 31.29 14.19
CA HIS A 53 18.46 31.97 13.02
C HIS A 53 17.38 31.10 12.35
N SER A 54 17.66 29.81 12.17
CA SER A 54 16.72 28.84 11.59
C SER A 54 15.46 28.66 12.44
N GLN A 55 15.58 28.67 13.77
CA GLN A 55 14.42 28.62 14.68
C GLN A 55 13.53 29.85 14.55
N ARG A 56 14.15 31.04 14.38
CA ARG A 56 13.43 32.30 14.22
C ARG A 56 12.70 32.35 12.88
N GLU A 57 13.34 31.92 11.80
CA GLU A 57 12.72 31.80 10.49
C GLU A 57 11.53 30.84 10.54
N THR A 58 11.71 29.65 11.12
CA THR A 58 10.63 28.67 11.30
C THR A 58 9.47 29.22 12.12
N TYR A 59 9.74 30.00 13.18
CA TYR A 59 8.69 30.65 13.96
C TYR A 59 7.91 31.68 13.12
N LEU A 60 8.62 32.51 12.34
CA LEU A 60 8.00 33.50 11.47
C LEU A 60 7.19 32.82 10.35
N GLU A 61 7.70 31.75 9.76
CA GLU A 61 6.97 30.92 8.79
C GLU A 61 5.67 30.38 9.37
N ARG A 62 5.71 29.79 10.58
CA ARG A 62 4.50 29.31 11.26
C ARG A 62 3.51 30.43 11.54
N LYS A 63 3.99 31.62 11.90
CA LYS A 63 3.15 32.80 12.13
C LYS A 63 2.51 33.33 10.84
N VAL A 64 3.25 33.40 9.74
CA VAL A 64 2.69 33.79 8.44
C VAL A 64 1.70 32.75 7.95
N MET A 65 2.03 31.47 8.12
CA MET A 65 1.13 30.37 7.76
C MET A 65 -0.18 30.44 8.56
N SER A 66 -0.14 30.76 9.85
CA SER A 66 -1.36 30.90 10.65
C SER A 66 -2.20 32.10 10.20
N LEU A 67 -1.57 33.23 9.87
CA LEU A 67 -2.26 34.39 9.30
C LEU A 67 -2.87 34.06 7.94
N ALA A 68 -2.12 33.39 7.06
CA ALA A 68 -2.58 32.99 5.74
C ALA A 68 -3.72 31.96 5.80
N SER A 69 -3.69 31.07 6.80
CA SER A 69 -4.73 30.06 7.01
C SER A 69 -6.10 30.63 7.37
N SER A 70 -6.17 31.92 7.74
CA SER A 70 -7.45 32.62 7.92
C SER A 70 -8.16 32.95 6.60
N LEU A 71 -7.41 33.02 5.50
CA LEU A 71 -7.91 33.38 4.17
C LEU A 71 -8.02 32.19 3.22
N LEU A 72 -7.18 31.19 3.40
CA LEU A 72 -6.97 30.07 2.47
C LEU A 72 -6.73 28.79 3.27
N ASP A 73 -6.99 27.62 2.67
CA ASP A 73 -6.63 26.36 3.32
C ASP A 73 -5.10 26.26 3.44
N ARG A 74 -4.62 25.84 4.60
CA ARG A 74 -3.18 25.67 4.92
C ARG A 74 -2.46 24.77 3.92
N ARG A 75 -3.22 23.89 3.24
CA ARG A 75 -2.74 22.94 2.23
C ARG A 75 -2.41 23.57 0.87
N ASP A 76 -2.99 24.73 0.61
CA ASP A 76 -2.86 25.46 -0.66
C ASP A 76 -1.85 26.61 -0.55
N ILE A 77 -1.11 26.69 0.54
CA ILE A 77 -0.17 27.78 0.80
C ILE A 77 1.17 27.17 1.21
N LYS A 78 2.25 27.62 0.58
CA LYS A 78 3.61 27.37 1.04
C LYS A 78 4.27 28.70 1.35
N VAL A 79 4.85 28.82 2.54
CA VAL A 79 5.47 30.05 3.00
C VAL A 79 6.93 29.76 3.29
N THR A 80 7.80 30.68 2.87
CA THR A 80 9.21 30.69 3.25
C THR A 80 9.57 32.06 3.76
N VAL A 81 10.27 32.13 4.89
CA VAL A 81 10.74 33.39 5.48
C VAL A 81 12.24 33.32 5.62
N GLN A 82 12.93 34.32 5.11
CA GLN A 82 14.36 34.51 5.27
C GLN A 82 14.62 35.78 6.09
N VAL A 83 15.51 35.68 7.07
CA VAL A 83 15.93 36.79 7.91
C VAL A 83 17.43 37.01 7.72
N GLU A 84 17.78 38.11 7.05
CA GLU A 84 19.17 38.51 6.85
C GLU A 84 19.54 39.62 7.84
N GLU A 85 20.69 39.48 8.51
CA GLU A 85 21.29 40.58 9.26
C GLU A 85 21.94 41.58 8.29
N ILE A 86 21.57 42.86 8.39
CA ILE A 86 22.15 43.89 7.53
C ILE A 86 23.53 44.24 8.08
N ALA A 87 24.56 43.56 7.55
CA ALA A 87 25.94 43.85 7.87
C ALA A 87 26.36 45.20 7.26
N LYS A 88 26.11 46.31 7.98
CA LYS A 88 26.88 47.57 7.99
C LYS A 88 26.23 48.61 8.93
N GLY A 89 26.87 48.84 10.08
CA GLY A 89 26.81 50.11 10.81
C GLY A 89 25.63 50.36 11.77
N ALA A 90 24.49 49.67 11.61
CA ALA A 90 23.37 49.79 12.54
C ALA A 90 23.22 48.49 13.35
N GLN A 91 23.54 48.54 14.64
CA GLN A 91 23.28 47.44 15.56
C GLN A 91 21.79 47.04 15.49
N GLY A 92 21.49 45.81 15.07
CA GLY A 92 20.16 45.21 15.16
C GLY A 92 19.18 45.51 14.01
N ALA A 93 19.66 45.99 12.85
CA ALA A 93 18.80 46.11 11.67
C ALA A 93 18.75 44.78 10.90
N GLU A 94 17.57 44.17 10.88
CA GLU A 94 17.29 42.92 10.16
C GLU A 94 16.41 43.19 8.95
N ARG A 95 16.65 42.43 7.88
CA ARG A 95 15.84 42.41 6.68
C ARG A 95 15.06 41.10 6.62
N LYS A 96 13.74 41.21 6.49
CA LYS A 96 12.85 40.05 6.36
C LYS A 96 12.35 39.93 4.93
N THR A 97 12.56 38.77 4.33
CA THR A 97 12.03 38.44 3.02
C THR A 97 11.02 37.30 3.17
N VAL A 98 9.78 37.54 2.78
CA VAL A 98 8.68 36.57 2.89
C VAL A 98 8.22 36.20 1.49
N LEU A 99 8.24 34.91 1.17
CA LEU A 99 7.67 34.36 -0.05
C LEU A 99 6.45 33.50 0.30
N ALA A 100 5.28 33.89 -0.20
CA ALA A 100 4.05 33.11 -0.08
C ALA A 100 3.63 32.58 -1.45
N LEU A 101 3.65 31.26 -1.61
CA LEU A 101 3.19 30.54 -2.80
C LEU A 101 1.76 30.05 -2.56
N ILE A 102 0.83 30.42 -3.43
CA ILE A 102 -0.57 30.04 -3.35
C ILE A 102 -0.92 29.09 -4.50
N ASN A 103 -1.51 27.95 -4.17
CA ASN A 103 -1.96 26.93 -5.11
C ASN A 103 -3.21 27.37 -5.89
N ARG A 104 -3.03 28.28 -6.85
CA ARG A 104 -4.07 28.67 -7.80
C ARG A 104 -3.48 28.90 -9.18
N ALA A 105 -4.24 28.50 -10.20
CA ALA A 105 -3.88 28.68 -11.60
C ALA A 105 -4.02 30.13 -12.06
N THR A 106 -4.94 30.90 -11.46
CA THR A 106 -5.19 32.29 -11.79
C THR A 106 -4.87 33.20 -10.60
N PRO A 107 -4.20 34.34 -10.83
CA PRO A 107 -4.00 35.35 -9.80
C PRO A 107 -5.34 35.89 -9.29
N ASP A 108 -5.49 36.00 -7.97
CA ASP A 108 -6.65 36.62 -7.34
C ASP A 108 -6.20 37.89 -6.58
N PRO A 109 -6.45 39.09 -7.14
CA PRO A 109 -5.91 40.33 -6.58
C PRO A 109 -6.49 40.65 -5.19
N LYS A 110 -7.70 40.16 -4.88
CA LYS A 110 -8.31 40.37 -3.56
C LYS A 110 -7.57 39.58 -2.49
N ILE A 111 -7.18 38.35 -2.82
CA ILE A 111 -6.45 37.47 -1.90
C ILE A 111 -5.01 37.94 -1.76
N GLU A 112 -4.40 38.37 -2.86
CA GLU A 112 -3.06 38.97 -2.83
C GLU A 112 -3.01 40.17 -1.89
N GLN A 113 -3.98 41.10 -2.02
CA GLN A 113 -4.07 42.30 -1.19
C GLN A 113 -4.43 42.00 0.28
N ALA A 114 -5.33 41.05 0.51
CA ALA A 114 -5.68 40.63 1.86
C ALA A 114 -4.52 39.93 2.57
N LEU A 115 -3.80 39.04 1.86
CA LEU A 115 -2.64 38.36 2.41
C LEU A 115 -1.50 39.34 2.64
N SER A 116 -1.24 40.25 1.70
CA SER A 116 -0.18 41.24 1.85
C SER A 116 -0.42 42.16 3.04
N SER A 117 -1.63 42.67 3.21
CA SER A 117 -1.99 43.50 4.37
C SER A 117 -1.90 42.73 5.70
N LEU A 118 -2.36 41.48 5.76
CA LEU A 118 -2.26 40.66 6.98
C LEU A 118 -0.82 40.33 7.35
N VAL A 119 0.01 39.97 6.38
CA VAL A 119 1.40 39.57 6.63
C VAL A 119 2.26 40.79 6.97
N THR A 120 2.10 41.90 6.26
CA THR A 120 2.81 43.15 6.56
C THR A 120 2.47 43.67 7.96
N ALA A 121 1.18 43.71 8.33
CA ALA A 121 0.75 44.11 9.67
C ALA A 121 1.16 43.09 10.76
N GLY A 122 1.02 41.79 10.51
CA GLY A 122 1.28 40.74 11.49
C GLY A 122 2.76 40.48 11.78
N LEU A 123 3.63 40.74 10.81
CA LEU A 123 5.09 40.64 10.97
C LEU A 123 5.78 41.98 11.25
N GLY A 124 5.04 43.09 11.10
CA GLY A 124 5.59 44.45 11.15
C GLY A 124 6.62 44.69 10.05
N LEU A 125 6.35 44.21 8.83
CA LEU A 125 7.24 44.44 7.68
C LEU A 125 7.26 45.93 7.33
N ASN A 126 8.44 46.45 7.07
CA ASN A 126 8.61 47.84 6.65
C ASN A 126 9.50 47.91 5.41
N GLU A 127 8.90 48.25 4.26
CA GLU A 127 9.63 48.43 3.00
C GLU A 127 10.76 49.48 3.12
N ALA A 128 10.60 50.49 3.98
CA ALA A 128 11.63 51.51 4.22
C ALA A 128 12.87 50.95 4.97
N ARG A 129 12.74 49.80 5.64
CA ARG A 129 13.88 49.03 6.19
C ARG A 129 14.47 48.03 5.19
N GLY A 130 13.86 47.87 4.02
CA GLY A 130 14.24 46.89 3.02
C GLY A 130 13.55 45.54 3.16
N ASP A 131 12.55 45.41 4.05
CA ASP A 131 11.73 44.20 4.14
C ASP A 131 10.95 43.98 2.85
N GLN A 132 10.79 42.73 2.44
CA GLN A 132 10.13 42.36 1.19
C GLN A 132 9.09 41.27 1.42
N LEU A 133 7.96 41.42 0.76
CA LEU A 133 6.91 40.42 0.68
C LEU A 133 6.59 40.14 -0.79
N ALA A 134 6.74 38.89 -1.20
CA ALA A 134 6.36 38.40 -2.51
C ALA A 134 5.24 37.37 -2.35
N VAL A 135 4.10 37.63 -3.01
CA VAL A 135 3.01 36.66 -3.14
C VAL A 135 3.00 36.16 -4.58
N GLN A 136 3.10 34.86 -4.77
CA GLN A 136 3.06 34.26 -6.10
C GLN A 136 1.96 33.20 -6.18
N PHE A 137 1.19 33.26 -7.26
CA PHE A 137 0.20 32.25 -7.59
C PHE A 137 0.84 31.23 -8.51
N HIS A 138 0.91 29.99 -8.05
CA HIS A 138 1.46 28.90 -8.84
C HIS A 138 0.61 27.66 -8.61
N ALA A 139 0.14 27.04 -9.67
CA ALA A 139 -0.52 25.75 -9.58
C ALA A 139 0.53 24.67 -9.31
N PHE A 140 0.74 24.34 -8.04
CA PHE A 140 1.49 23.14 -7.66
C PHE A 140 0.49 22.03 -7.33
N PRO A 141 0.77 20.77 -7.71
CA PRO A 141 -0.11 19.67 -7.32
C PRO A 141 -0.20 19.66 -5.79
N SER A 142 -1.39 19.95 -5.24
CA SER A 142 -1.60 19.97 -3.79
C SER A 142 -1.03 18.68 -3.19
N LEU A 143 -0.04 18.82 -2.31
CA LEU A 143 0.69 17.70 -1.69
C LEU A 143 -0.23 16.77 -0.87
N SER A 144 -1.47 17.19 -0.62
CA SER A 144 -2.46 16.45 0.17
C SER A 144 -3.75 16.10 -0.58
N GLY A 145 -3.91 16.48 -1.85
CA GLY A 145 -5.22 16.53 -2.49
C GLY A 145 -5.46 15.56 -3.63
N SER A 146 -4.47 14.76 -4.02
CA SER A 146 -4.78 13.60 -4.84
C SER A 146 -5.44 12.55 -3.96
N LYS A 147 -6.73 12.74 -3.66
CA LYS A 147 -7.69 11.64 -3.72
C LYS A 147 -7.63 11.13 -5.16
N THR A 148 -6.51 10.50 -5.54
CA THR A 148 -6.41 9.72 -6.75
C THR A 148 -7.31 8.55 -6.45
N MET A 149 -8.59 8.72 -6.76
CA MET A 149 -9.55 7.65 -6.89
C MET A 149 -9.09 6.77 -8.05
N LEU A 150 -8.00 6.02 -7.89
CA LEU A 150 -7.78 4.82 -8.68
C LEU A 150 -8.98 3.90 -8.39
N PHE A 151 -9.80 3.70 -9.42
CA PHE A 151 -10.99 2.85 -9.41
C PHE A 151 -12.13 3.32 -8.48
N GLY A 152 -12.20 4.60 -8.11
CA GLY A 152 -13.33 5.13 -7.31
C GLY A 152 -13.26 4.85 -5.81
N PHE A 153 -12.21 4.17 -5.32
CA PHE A 153 -12.03 3.86 -3.90
C PHE A 153 -11.11 4.86 -3.20
N ASP A 154 -11.45 5.23 -1.98
CA ASP A 154 -10.60 6.04 -1.10
C ASP A 154 -9.39 5.22 -0.59
N LEU A 155 -8.31 5.87 -0.16
CA LEU A 155 -7.07 5.23 0.31
C LEU A 155 -7.36 4.20 1.41
N VAL A 156 -8.16 4.60 2.39
CA VAL A 156 -8.56 3.77 3.53
C VAL A 156 -9.37 2.55 3.07
N GLN A 157 -10.26 2.73 2.09
CA GLN A 157 -11.06 1.64 1.52
C GLN A 157 -10.16 0.62 0.80
N ARG A 158 -9.12 1.07 0.09
CA ARG A 158 -8.15 0.15 -0.54
C ARG A 158 -7.35 -0.65 0.46
N VAL A 159 -6.98 -0.06 1.59
CA VAL A 159 -6.30 -0.78 2.67
C VAL A 159 -7.19 -1.88 3.22
N TYR A 160 -8.46 -1.56 3.55
CA TYR A 160 -9.41 -2.57 4.03
C TYR A 160 -9.67 -3.67 3.00
N LEU A 161 -9.80 -3.30 1.72
CA LEU A 161 -10.01 -4.27 0.63
C LEU A 161 -8.78 -5.16 0.43
N GLY A 162 -7.57 -4.60 0.52
CA GLY A 162 -6.32 -5.35 0.49
C GLY A 162 -6.20 -6.32 1.66
N ILE A 163 -6.48 -5.89 2.89
CA ILE A 163 -6.45 -6.75 4.09
C ILE A 163 -7.51 -7.86 3.99
N ALA A 164 -8.73 -7.54 3.55
CA ALA A 164 -9.81 -8.52 3.40
C ALA A 164 -9.45 -9.60 2.35
N LEU A 165 -8.89 -9.19 1.21
CA LEU A 165 -8.41 -10.12 0.18
C LEU A 165 -7.24 -10.98 0.66
N LEU A 166 -6.33 -10.41 1.44
CA LEU A 166 -5.19 -11.14 2.00
C LEU A 166 -5.69 -12.22 2.96
N LEU A 167 -6.59 -11.87 3.89
CA LEU A 167 -7.19 -12.83 4.82
C LEU A 167 -7.90 -13.95 4.06
N LEU A 168 -8.71 -13.62 3.05
CA LEU A 168 -9.44 -14.62 2.27
C LEU A 168 -8.50 -15.54 1.48
N GLY A 169 -7.45 -14.98 0.87
CA GLY A 169 -6.43 -15.73 0.14
C GLY A 169 -5.63 -16.68 1.04
N VAL A 170 -5.20 -16.21 2.21
CA VAL A 170 -4.44 -17.03 3.18
C VAL A 170 -5.31 -18.14 3.77
N LEU A 171 -6.53 -17.82 4.21
CA LEU A 171 -7.45 -18.82 4.75
C LEU A 171 -7.79 -19.88 3.70
N GLY A 172 -8.03 -19.45 2.46
CA GLY A 172 -8.27 -20.32 1.31
C GLY A 172 -7.08 -21.24 1.00
N LEU A 173 -5.85 -20.73 1.03
CA LEU A 173 -4.62 -21.51 0.86
C LEU A 173 -4.44 -22.56 1.95
N ILE A 174 -4.69 -22.19 3.22
CA ILE A 174 -4.61 -23.12 4.35
C ILE A 174 -5.62 -24.26 4.17
N LEU A 175 -6.88 -23.95 3.88
CA LEU A 175 -7.93 -24.95 3.64
C LEU A 175 -7.63 -25.84 2.42
N ALA A 176 -7.17 -25.25 1.32
CA ALA A 176 -6.83 -26.00 0.11
C ALA A 176 -5.64 -26.95 0.36
N SER A 177 -4.60 -26.48 1.05
CA SER A 177 -3.44 -27.29 1.41
C SER A 177 -3.81 -28.44 2.36
N TYR A 178 -4.69 -28.19 3.32
CA TYR A 178 -5.19 -29.21 4.24
C TYR A 178 -5.99 -30.30 3.51
N ARG A 179 -6.93 -29.91 2.63
CA ARG A 179 -7.70 -30.85 1.81
C ARG A 179 -6.82 -31.64 0.84
N TYR A 180 -5.81 -30.99 0.28
CA TYR A 180 -4.84 -31.65 -0.59
C TYR A 180 -4.06 -32.73 0.18
N ARG A 181 -3.55 -32.42 1.37
CA ARG A 181 -2.84 -33.39 2.23
C ARG A 181 -3.73 -34.57 2.62
N GLN A 182 -4.97 -34.31 3.05
CA GLN A 182 -5.90 -35.39 3.42
C GLN A 182 -6.19 -36.33 2.24
N ARG A 183 -6.42 -35.78 1.04
CA ARG A 183 -6.67 -36.60 -0.16
C ARG A 183 -5.44 -37.40 -0.56
N ARG A 184 -4.24 -36.80 -0.46
CA ARG A 184 -2.99 -37.49 -0.75
C ARG A 184 -2.74 -38.64 0.24
N ALA A 185 -3.04 -38.44 1.53
CA ALA A 185 -2.94 -39.50 2.53
C ALA A 185 -3.87 -40.68 2.21
N LYS A 186 -5.12 -40.41 1.82
CA LYS A 186 -6.07 -41.46 1.40
C LYS A 186 -5.62 -42.19 0.13
N ALA A 187 -5.09 -41.46 -0.85
CA ALA A 187 -4.58 -42.06 -2.08
C ALA A 187 -3.37 -43.00 -1.83
N LEU A 188 -2.45 -42.57 -0.97
CA LEU A 188 -1.29 -43.38 -0.55
C LEU A 188 -1.71 -44.62 0.24
N GLN A 189 -2.73 -44.51 1.09
CA GLN A 189 -3.28 -45.67 1.81
C GLN A 189 -3.89 -46.68 0.83
N THR A 190 -4.72 -46.23 -0.11
CA THR A 190 -5.31 -47.15 -1.11
C THR A 190 -4.24 -47.83 -1.96
N GLU A 191 -3.20 -47.12 -2.37
CA GLU A 191 -2.10 -47.69 -3.15
C GLU A 191 -1.31 -48.74 -2.35
N GLY A 192 -1.08 -48.49 -1.06
CA GLY A 192 -0.50 -49.45 -0.13
C GLY A 192 -1.36 -50.71 0.02
N ASP A 193 -2.66 -50.54 0.25
CA ASP A 193 -3.59 -51.66 0.41
C ASP A 193 -3.68 -52.52 -0.86
N TYR A 194 -3.71 -51.91 -2.04
CA TYR A 194 -3.68 -52.63 -3.32
C TYR A 194 -2.38 -53.41 -3.50
N ARG A 195 -1.24 -52.80 -3.14
CA ARG A 195 0.07 -53.45 -3.24
C ARG A 195 0.16 -54.66 -2.30
N ASP A 196 -0.35 -54.52 -1.08
CA ASP A 196 -0.39 -55.62 -0.11
C ASP A 196 -1.33 -56.74 -0.55
N GLN A 197 -2.48 -56.42 -1.12
CA GLN A 197 -3.39 -57.41 -1.71
C GLN A 197 -2.73 -58.17 -2.87
N LEU A 198 -2.01 -57.47 -3.75
CA LEU A 198 -1.27 -58.10 -4.85
C LEU A 198 -0.16 -59.02 -4.35
N LEU A 199 0.57 -58.62 -3.31
CA LEU A 199 1.60 -59.45 -2.69
C LEU A 199 1.00 -60.70 -2.03
N ARG A 200 -0.12 -60.55 -1.30
CA ARG A 200 -0.85 -61.69 -0.74
C ARG A 200 -1.36 -62.63 -1.82
N PHE A 201 -1.94 -62.10 -2.89
CA PHE A 201 -2.40 -62.90 -4.02
C PHE A 201 -1.24 -63.65 -4.69
N LYS A 202 -0.10 -62.99 -4.86
CA LYS A 202 1.12 -63.62 -5.40
C LYS A 202 1.60 -64.77 -4.51
N ASN A 203 1.61 -64.59 -3.19
CA ASN A 203 2.01 -65.64 -2.25
C ASN A 203 1.04 -66.84 -2.31
N ILE A 204 -0.27 -66.58 -2.31
CA ILE A 204 -1.30 -67.64 -2.44
C ILE A 204 -1.17 -68.38 -3.78
N ALA A 205 -0.89 -67.66 -4.87
CA ALA A 205 -0.67 -68.27 -6.18
C ALA A 205 0.60 -69.13 -6.26
N GLN A 206 1.61 -68.85 -5.42
CA GLN A 206 2.81 -69.68 -5.31
C GLN A 206 2.58 -70.93 -4.47
N GLU A 207 1.74 -70.84 -3.43
CA GLU A 207 1.42 -71.96 -2.54
C GLU A 207 0.39 -72.93 -3.16
N GLU A 208 -0.64 -72.43 -3.84
CA GLU A 208 -1.74 -73.22 -4.41
C GLU A 208 -2.02 -72.89 -5.89
N PRO A 209 -1.07 -73.18 -6.82
CA PRO A 209 -1.17 -72.74 -8.22
C PRO A 209 -2.39 -73.31 -8.96
N ASN A 210 -2.74 -74.57 -8.70
CA ASN A 210 -3.86 -75.24 -9.37
C ASN A 210 -5.22 -74.66 -8.96
N ARG A 211 -5.36 -74.24 -7.70
CA ARG A 211 -6.61 -73.66 -7.16
C ARG A 211 -6.81 -72.23 -7.64
N VAL A 212 -5.73 -71.45 -7.74
CA VAL A 212 -5.80 -70.10 -8.31
C VAL A 212 -6.11 -70.16 -9.82
N ALA A 213 -5.50 -71.10 -10.55
CA ALA A 213 -5.80 -71.34 -11.95
C ALA A 213 -7.27 -71.76 -12.17
N SER A 214 -7.82 -72.62 -11.32
CA SER A 214 -9.22 -73.03 -11.42
C SER A 214 -10.19 -71.86 -11.17
N VAL A 215 -9.97 -71.08 -10.11
CA VAL A 215 -10.81 -69.90 -9.78
C VAL A 215 -10.71 -68.82 -10.85
N LEU A 216 -9.51 -68.55 -11.38
CA LEU A 216 -9.35 -67.62 -12.50
C LEU A 216 -10.00 -68.13 -13.77
N SER A 217 -9.91 -69.43 -14.05
CA SER A 217 -10.58 -70.03 -15.21
C SER A 217 -12.10 -69.97 -15.09
N GLU A 218 -12.64 -70.17 -13.89
CA GLU A 218 -14.07 -70.09 -13.59
C GLU A 218 -14.57 -68.63 -13.66
N TRP A 219 -13.76 -67.68 -13.21
CA TRP A 219 -14.05 -66.25 -13.35
C TRP A 219 -13.99 -65.77 -14.81
N LEU A 220 -13.02 -66.26 -15.59
CA LEU A 220 -12.85 -65.94 -17.02
C LEU A 220 -13.92 -66.58 -17.91
N ASN A 221 -14.34 -67.80 -17.57
CA ASN A 221 -15.37 -68.55 -18.32
C ASN A 221 -16.81 -68.16 -17.92
N GLY A 222 -16.95 -67.19 -17.00
CA GLY A 222 -18.22 -66.64 -16.56
C GLY A 222 -18.72 -67.32 -15.30
N ALA A 223 -18.90 -66.54 -14.24
CA ALA A 223 -19.62 -66.97 -13.05
C ALA A 223 -20.98 -67.55 -13.45
N PRO A 224 -21.44 -68.66 -12.83
CA PRO A 224 -22.79 -69.15 -13.07
C PRO A 224 -23.79 -68.07 -12.64
N SER A 225 -24.80 -67.86 -13.49
CA SER A 225 -25.99 -67.04 -13.24
C SER A 225 -26.69 -67.41 -11.93
#